data_AF-A0A948C2V1-F1
#
_entry.id   AF-A0A948C2V1-F1
#
_cell.length_a   1.000
_cell.length_b   1.000
_cell.length_c   1.000
_cell.angle_alpha   90.00
_cell.angle_beta   90.00
_cell.angle_gamma   90.00
#
_symmetry.space_group_name_H-M   'P 1'
#
loop_
_entity.id
_entity.type
_entity.pdbx_description
1 polymer ?
#
loop_
_entity_poly.entity_id
_entity_poly.type
_entity_poly.pdbx_seq_one_letter_code
_entity_poly.pdbx_strand_id
1 'polypeptide(L)'
;MQKEVYEFISKQTNDPIVELKTCAISGEPFAVFQSDLDFYEKVSPIYGNKKYSLPVPTLCPEERWRRRLLFKNERALFKNICALTGKPIISIHAPDSGFQVYSIDAWR
;
A
#
# COMPACT_ATOMS: atom_id res chain seq x y z
N MET A 1 13.95 -4.76 6.18
CA MET A 1 14.87 -5.09 5.07
C MET A 1 16.29 -4.64 5.40
N GLN A 2 17.29 -5.49 5.18
CA GLN A 2 18.70 -5.16 5.44
C GLN A 2 19.28 -4.27 4.33
N LYS A 3 20.32 -3.48 4.62
CA LYS A 3 20.89 -2.49 3.68
C LYS A 3 21.44 -3.15 2.41
N GLU A 4 21.99 -4.34 2.55
CA GLU A 4 22.58 -5.17 1.49
C GLU A 4 21.55 -5.48 0.39
N VAL A 5 20.26 -5.60 0.76
CA VAL A 5 19.17 -5.84 -0.19
C VAL A 5 18.96 -4.63 -1.09
N TYR A 6 19.00 -3.41 -0.55
CA TYR A 6 18.85 -2.19 -1.36
C TYR A 6 20.03 -1.97 -2.30
N GLU A 7 21.24 -2.26 -1.84
CA GLU A 7 22.44 -2.19 -2.69
C GLU A 7 22.40 -3.23 -3.82
N PHE A 8 21.92 -4.43 -3.53
CA PHE A 8 21.70 -5.46 -4.55
C PHE A 8 20.65 -5.00 -5.58
N ILE A 9 19.51 -4.47 -5.12
CA ILE A 9 18.46 -3.94 -5.99
C ILE A 9 19.02 -2.82 -6.87
N SER A 10 19.73 -1.84 -6.29
CA SER A 10 20.34 -0.72 -7.02
C SER A 10 21.24 -1.20 -8.17
N LYS A 11 22.06 -2.24 -7.92
CA LYS A 11 22.93 -2.84 -8.93
C LYS A 11 22.15 -3.57 -10.03
N GLN A 12 21.07 -4.26 -9.68
CA GLN A 12 20.25 -5.01 -10.65
C GLN A 12 19.38 -4.09 -11.53
N THR A 13 18.83 -3.02 -10.95
CA THR A 13 17.93 -2.10 -11.66
C THR A 13 18.67 -0.92 -12.30
N ASN A 14 19.98 -0.81 -12.08
CA ASN A 14 20.81 0.33 -12.48
C ASN A 14 20.24 1.68 -12.01
N ASP A 15 19.66 1.67 -10.79
CA ASP A 15 18.98 2.81 -10.18
C ASP A 15 19.72 3.20 -8.89
N PRO A 16 20.38 4.37 -8.84
CA PRO A 16 21.22 4.74 -7.71
C PRO A 16 20.37 5.10 -6.48
N ILE A 17 20.90 4.77 -5.30
CA ILE A 17 20.36 5.22 -4.02
C ILE A 17 20.79 6.67 -3.81
N VAL A 18 19.82 7.57 -3.70
CA VAL A 18 20.07 9.01 -3.50
C VAL A 18 20.25 9.32 -2.01
N GLU A 19 19.42 8.71 -1.17
CA GLU A 19 19.44 8.95 0.28
C GLU A 19 19.02 7.67 1.03
N LEU A 20 19.61 7.47 2.22
CA LEU A 20 19.15 6.49 3.19
C LEU A 20 18.40 7.19 4.33
N LYS A 21 17.12 6.88 4.49
CA LYS A 21 16.25 7.47 5.50
C LYS A 21 15.92 6.46 6.59
N THR A 22 15.66 6.93 7.80
CA THR A 22 15.22 6.11 8.93
C THR A 22 13.70 6.10 9.00
N CYS A 23 13.10 4.91 9.11
CA CYS A 23 11.65 4.78 9.27
C CYS A 23 11.19 5.33 10.63
N ALA A 24 10.16 6.17 10.62
CA ALA A 24 9.60 6.76 11.84
C ALA A 24 8.91 5.76 12.80
N ILE A 25 8.53 4.57 12.32
CA ILE A 25 7.82 3.55 13.12
C ILE A 25 8.78 2.43 13.56
N SER A 26 9.47 1.80 12.61
CA SER A 26 10.33 0.66 12.92
C SER A 26 11.77 1.04 13.29
N GLY A 27 12.22 2.27 13.00
CA GLY A 27 13.61 2.68 13.14
C GLY A 27 14.56 2.10 12.08
N GLU A 28 14.04 1.26 11.18
CA GLU A 28 14.85 0.61 10.14
C GLU A 28 15.26 1.59 9.02
N PRO A 29 16.49 1.48 8.48
CA PRO A 29 16.91 2.27 7.33
C PRO A 29 16.21 1.78 6.06
N PHE A 30 15.87 2.71 5.16
CA PHE A 30 15.37 2.39 3.84
C PHE A 30 15.96 3.35 2.80
N ALA A 31 16.18 2.82 1.59
CA ALA A 31 16.71 3.59 0.47
C ALA A 31 15.60 4.39 -0.24
N VAL A 32 15.95 5.60 -0.65
CA VAL A 32 15.22 6.38 -1.65
C VAL A 32 16.05 6.35 -2.93
N PHE A 33 15.46 5.83 -4.00
CA PHE A 33 16.12 5.71 -5.29
C PHE A 33 15.92 6.97 -6.14
N GLN A 34 16.72 7.12 -7.20
CA GLN A 34 16.54 8.23 -8.13
C GLN A 34 15.20 8.11 -8.87
N SER A 35 14.80 6.89 -9.24
CA SER A 35 13.50 6.67 -9.85
C SER A 35 12.31 7.05 -8.94
N ASP A 36 12.46 6.95 -7.62
CA ASP A 36 11.44 7.40 -6.67
C ASP A 36 11.26 8.92 -6.77
N LEU A 37 12.36 9.68 -6.82
CA LEU A 37 12.32 11.14 -6.96
C LEU A 37 11.71 11.56 -8.29
N ASP A 38 12.11 10.92 -9.39
CA ASP A 38 11.57 11.19 -10.72
C ASP A 38 10.07 10.88 -10.78
N PHE A 39 9.64 9.80 -10.11
CA PHE A 39 8.22 9.46 -9.99
C PHE A 39 7.46 10.52 -9.20
N TYR A 40 7.95 10.94 -8.03
CA TYR A 40 7.28 11.98 -7.24
C TYR A 40 7.19 13.29 -8.00
N GLU A 41 8.25 13.66 -8.72
CA GLU A 41 8.25 14.86 -9.56
C GLU A 41 7.23 14.72 -10.69
N LYS A 42 7.12 13.55 -11.33
CA LYS A 42 6.13 13.30 -12.40
C LYS A 42 4.68 13.37 -11.92
N VAL A 43 4.38 12.81 -10.74
CA VAL A 43 3.01 12.75 -10.20
C VAL A 43 2.62 13.96 -9.34
N SER A 44 3.57 14.88 -9.10
CA SER A 44 3.32 16.11 -8.36
C SER A 44 2.29 16.99 -9.08
N PRO A 45 1.17 17.35 -8.41
CA PRO A 45 0.09 18.06 -9.05
C PRO A 45 0.48 19.50 -9.39
N ILE A 46 -0.12 20.01 -10.48
CA ILE A 46 0.06 21.39 -10.95
C ILE A 46 -1.28 22.10 -10.83
N TYR A 47 -1.31 23.19 -10.05
CA TYR A 47 -2.48 24.05 -9.92
C TYR A 47 -2.09 25.49 -10.26
N GLY A 48 -2.79 26.11 -11.22
CA GLY A 48 -2.57 27.52 -11.59
C GLY A 48 -1.12 27.85 -11.95
N ASN A 49 -0.45 26.99 -12.73
CA ASN A 49 0.96 27.08 -13.11
C ASN A 49 1.99 26.89 -11.97
N LYS A 50 1.55 26.50 -10.77
CA LYS A 50 2.45 26.12 -9.67
C LYS A 50 2.44 24.62 -9.46
N LYS A 51 3.63 24.02 -9.45
CA LYS A 51 3.83 22.61 -9.12
C LYS A 51 3.98 22.43 -7.62
N TYR A 52 3.31 21.42 -7.07
CA TYR A 52 3.35 21.07 -5.66
C TYR A 52 4.09 19.75 -5.49
N SER A 53 5.37 19.83 -5.17
CA SER A 53 6.23 18.65 -5.03
C SER A 53 5.74 17.73 -3.91
N LEU A 54 5.59 16.45 -4.24
CA LEU A 54 5.25 15.42 -3.26
C LEU A 54 6.46 15.07 -2.39
N PRO A 55 6.30 14.95 -1.06
CA PRO A 55 7.40 14.59 -0.19
C PRO A 55 7.75 13.11 -0.35
N VAL A 56 9.04 12.81 -0.19
CA VAL A 56 9.51 11.43 -0.05
C VAL A 56 8.92 10.76 1.20
N PRO A 57 8.76 9.43 1.21
CA PRO A 57 8.18 8.71 2.34
C PRO A 57 8.95 8.93 3.65
N THR A 58 8.22 8.84 4.76
CA THR A 58 8.77 8.77 6.13
C THR A 58 8.78 7.35 6.68
N LEU A 59 8.12 6.41 6.00
CA LEU A 59 7.97 5.02 6.38
C LEU A 59 8.67 4.12 5.38
N CYS A 60 9.32 3.06 5.89
CA CYS A 60 9.92 2.03 5.05
C CYS A 60 8.85 1.31 4.21
N PRO A 61 9.25 0.61 3.12
CA PRO A 61 8.31 -0.12 2.26
C PRO A 61 7.39 -1.08 3.03
N GLU A 62 7.91 -1.78 4.04
CA GLU A 62 7.17 -2.74 4.86
C GLU A 62 6.06 -2.08 5.68
N GLU A 63 6.36 -0.98 6.39
CA GLU A 63 5.35 -0.26 7.19
C GLU A 63 4.32 0.45 6.30
N ARG A 64 4.72 0.94 5.12
CA ARG A 64 3.75 1.43 4.11
C ARG A 64 2.81 0.32 3.67
N TRP A 65 3.34 -0.89 3.46
CA TRP A 65 2.53 -2.07 3.13
C TRP A 65 1.58 -2.43 4.27
N ARG A 66 2.07 -2.50 5.51
CA ARG A 66 1.26 -2.77 6.69
C ARG A 66 0.10 -1.79 6.83
N ARG A 67 0.35 -0.49 6.65
CA ARG A 67 -0.69 0.55 6.71
C ARG A 67 -1.74 0.37 5.60
N ARG A 68 -1.33 0.03 4.38
CA ARG A 68 -2.27 -0.26 3.28
C ARG A 68 -3.12 -1.50 3.55
N LEU A 69 -2.53 -2.53 4.16
CA LEU A 69 -3.20 -3.78 4.48
C LEU A 69 -4.08 -3.70 5.74
N LEU A 70 -3.94 -2.67 6.57
CA LEU A 70 -4.72 -2.52 7.80
C LEU A 70 -6.23 -2.56 7.57
N PHE A 71 -6.69 -2.04 6.43
CA PHE A 71 -8.11 -1.97 6.08
C PHE A 71 -8.59 -3.16 5.23
N LYS A 72 -7.69 -4.07 4.86
CA LYS A 72 -7.99 -5.21 4.01
C LYS A 72 -7.86 -6.50 4.80
N ASN A 73 -9.00 -7.15 5.05
CA ASN A 73 -9.01 -8.49 5.62
C ASN A 73 -8.97 -9.56 4.52
N GLU A 74 -7.83 -9.70 3.83
CA GLU A 74 -7.64 -10.74 2.81
C GLU A 74 -7.21 -12.10 3.41
N ARG A 75 -7.15 -12.20 4.75
CA ARG A 75 -6.58 -13.36 5.46
C ARG A 75 -7.60 -14.25 6.13
N ALA A 76 -8.76 -13.71 6.50
CA ALA A 76 -9.85 -14.48 7.10
C ALA A 76 -11.08 -14.42 6.19
N LEU A 77 -11.55 -15.60 5.80
CA LEU A 77 -12.76 -15.78 5.00
C LEU A 77 -13.84 -16.41 5.87
N PHE A 78 -15.03 -15.83 5.82
CA PHE A 78 -16.18 -16.26 6.61
C PHE A 78 -17.32 -16.70 5.70
N LYS A 79 -18.05 -17.73 6.14
CA LYS A 79 -19.36 -18.04 5.57
C LYS A 79 -20.33 -16.95 5.99
N ASN A 80 -20.98 -16.32 5.03
CA ASN A 80 -21.94 -15.25 5.24
C ASN A 80 -23.18 -15.51 4.34
N ILE A 81 -24.19 -14.66 4.44
CA ILE A 81 -25.42 -14.73 3.65
C ILE A 81 -25.56 -13.42 2.88
N CYS A 82 -25.83 -13.52 1.58
CA CYS A 82 -26.10 -12.34 0.76
C CYS A 82 -27.38 -11.64 1.25
N ALA A 83 -27.26 -10.38 1.66
CA ALA A 83 -28.39 -9.61 2.20
C ALA A 83 -29.52 -9.38 1.17
N LEU A 84 -29.23 -9.46 -0.14
CA LEU A 84 -30.25 -9.31 -1.19
C LEU A 84 -30.94 -10.63 -1.54
N THR A 85 -30.16 -11.70 -1.73
CA THR A 85 -30.68 -12.96 -2.31
C THR A 85 -30.89 -14.07 -1.27
N GLY A 86 -30.38 -13.90 -0.05
CA GLY A 86 -30.40 -14.93 0.99
C GLY A 86 -29.50 -16.14 0.71
N LYS A 87 -28.72 -16.13 -0.38
CA LYS A 87 -27.83 -17.24 -0.74
C LYS A 87 -26.57 -17.24 0.12
N PRO A 88 -26.01 -18.41 0.46
CA PRO A 88 -24.74 -18.50 1.17
C PRO A 88 -23.60 -17.97 0.29
N ILE A 89 -22.73 -17.16 0.87
CA ILE A 89 -21.57 -16.55 0.22
C ILE A 89 -20.33 -16.68 1.10
N ILE A 90 -19.15 -16.48 0.50
CA ILE A 90 -17.90 -16.31 1.23
C ILE A 90 -17.54 -14.83 1.20
N SER A 91 -17.21 -14.27 2.36
CA SER A 91 -16.89 -12.84 2.52
C SER A 91 -15.69 -12.64 3.45
N ILE A 92 -14.99 -11.51 3.26
CA ILE A 92 -13.96 -11.03 4.19
C ILE A 92 -14.56 -10.43 5.47
N HIS A 93 -15.86 -10.13 5.44
CA HIS A 93 -16.61 -9.57 6.56
C HIS A 93 -17.18 -10.70 7.41
N ALA A 94 -16.84 -10.68 8.69
CA ALA A 94 -17.38 -11.62 9.67
C ALA A 94 -18.91 -11.45 9.81
N PRO A 95 -19.68 -12.51 10.10
CA PRO A 95 -21.15 -12.42 10.21
C PRO A 95 -21.63 -11.44 11.29
N ASP A 96 -20.82 -11.24 12.34
CA ASP A 96 -21.06 -10.34 13.47
C ASP A 96 -20.52 -8.91 13.23
N SER A 97 -19.92 -8.63 12.08
CA SER A 97 -19.33 -7.32 11.76
C SER A 97 -20.35 -6.19 11.60
N GLY A 98 -21.65 -6.50 11.53
CA GLY A 98 -22.72 -5.53 11.32
C GLY A 98 -22.81 -4.97 9.89
N PHE A 99 -21.95 -5.41 8.97
CA PHE A 99 -22.02 -5.00 7.57
C PHE A 99 -23.06 -5.80 6.78
N GLN A 100 -23.82 -5.12 5.92
CA GLN A 100 -24.65 -5.78 4.91
C GLN A 100 -23.77 -6.23 3.74
N VAL A 101 -23.65 -7.54 3.55
CA VAL A 101 -22.78 -8.14 2.54
C VAL A 101 -23.62 -8.64 1.36
N TYR A 102 -23.23 -8.29 0.14
CA TYR A 102 -23.86 -8.74 -1.09
C TYR A 102 -22.93 -9.66 -1.89
N SER A 103 -23.49 -10.64 -2.60
CA SER A 103 -22.75 -11.39 -3.62
C SER A 103 -22.39 -10.49 -4.81
N ILE A 104 -21.28 -10.78 -5.48
CA ILE A 104 -20.87 -10.08 -6.70
C ILE A 104 -21.99 -10.13 -7.75
N ASP A 105 -22.62 -11.29 -7.93
CA ASP A 105 -23.73 -11.49 -8.89
C ASP A 105 -25.02 -10.73 -8.53
N ALA A 106 -25.16 -10.29 -7.28
CA ALA A 106 -26.33 -9.52 -6.84
C ALA A 106 -26.08 -8.01 -6.87
N TRP A 107 -24.82 -7.60 -6.86
CA TRP A 107 -24.41 -6.20 -6.91
C TRP A 107 -24.21 -5.69 -8.34
N ARG A 108 -23.73 -6.56 -9.24
CA ARG A 108 -23.64 -6.30 -10.67
C ARG A 108 -25.00 -6.40 -11.34
#